data_AF-A0A7Y0K8D8-F1
#
_entry.id   AF-A0A7Y0K8D8-F1
#
_cell.length_a   1.000
_cell.length_b   1.000
_cell.length_c   1.000
_cell.angle_alpha   90.00
_cell.angle_beta   90.00
_cell.angle_gamma   90.00
#
_symmetry.space_group_name_H-M   'P 1'
#
loop_
_entity.id
_entity.type
_entity.pdbx_description
1 polymer ?
#
loop_
_entity_poly.entity_id
_entity_poly.type
_entity_poly.pdbx_seq_one_letter_code
_entity_poly.pdbx_strand_id
1 'polypeptide(L)'
;MMKGKITMINSISSTTASSTTITSRSSDVANQIKTLESQKQQLQSQQTQIEQNETIQEEEKEKQLEQLKKQISEIEAQIQALQNQTSETSNPNSNAQIQQDNVYISNEAYSLFKTSTTKLD
;
A
#
# COMPACT_ATOMS: atom_id res chain seq x y z
N MET A 1 -42.88 -37.99 -5.89
CA MET A 1 -42.03 -37.16 -6.79
C MET A 1 -41.24 -36.20 -5.93
N MET A 2 -39.92 -36.35 -5.92
CA MET A 2 -38.99 -35.66 -5.01
C MET A 2 -38.81 -34.21 -5.47
N LYS A 3 -39.23 -33.23 -4.64
CA LYS A 3 -38.98 -31.80 -4.91
C LYS A 3 -37.54 -31.49 -4.48
N GLY A 4 -36.63 -31.47 -5.44
CA GLY A 4 -35.26 -31.01 -5.21
C GLY A 4 -35.25 -29.51 -4.90
N LYS A 5 -34.89 -29.15 -3.67
CA LYS A 5 -34.58 -27.77 -3.31
C LYS A 5 -33.14 -27.49 -3.76
N ILE A 6 -32.97 -26.64 -4.77
CA ILE A 6 -31.66 -26.09 -5.13
C ILE A 6 -31.38 -24.99 -4.11
N THR A 7 -30.63 -25.33 -3.06
CA THR A 7 -30.05 -24.34 -2.16
C THR A 7 -29.02 -23.55 -2.95
N MET A 8 -29.34 -22.30 -3.29
CA MET A 8 -28.35 -21.35 -3.81
C MET A 8 -27.34 -21.07 -2.69
N ILE A 9 -26.16 -21.68 -2.77
CA ILE A 9 -25.03 -21.34 -1.91
C ILE A 9 -24.49 -20.01 -2.43
N ASN A 10 -24.93 -18.92 -1.83
CA ASN A 10 -24.40 -17.58 -2.07
C ASN A 10 -23.04 -17.45 -1.36
N SER A 11 -22.01 -18.10 -1.88
CA SER A 11 -20.64 -17.97 -1.39
C SER A 11 -20.01 -16.70 -1.97
N ILE A 12 -20.39 -15.54 -1.43
CA ILE A 12 -19.61 -14.31 -1.56
C ILE A 12 -19.13 -13.96 -0.16
N SER A 13 -18.00 -14.53 0.23
CA SER A 13 -17.24 -14.12 1.41
C SER A 13 -15.77 -14.42 1.18
N SER A 14 -15.14 -13.60 0.35
CA SER A 14 -13.68 -13.57 0.21
C SER A 14 -13.13 -12.21 -0.20
N THR A 15 -13.89 -11.11 -0.02
CA THR A 15 -13.41 -9.75 -0.32
C THR A 15 -13.10 -8.90 0.93
N THR A 16 -13.46 -9.36 2.14
CA THR A 16 -13.16 -8.62 3.39
C THR A 16 -11.72 -8.81 3.88
N ALA A 17 -11.04 -9.89 3.49
CA ALA A 17 -9.66 -10.13 3.90
C ALA A 17 -8.65 -9.19 3.19
N SER A 18 -8.86 -8.92 1.89
CA SER A 18 -7.96 -8.05 1.12
C SER A 18 -8.13 -6.57 1.45
N SER A 19 -9.35 -6.11 1.74
CA SER A 19 -9.61 -4.70 2.11
C SER A 19 -9.06 -4.35 3.50
N THR A 20 -9.16 -5.27 4.46
CA THR A 20 -8.58 -5.08 5.81
C THR A 20 -7.05 -5.02 5.74
N THR A 21 -6.41 -5.91 4.97
CA THR A 21 -4.94 -5.97 4.90
C THR A 21 -4.31 -4.74 4.22
N ILE A 22 -4.97 -4.18 3.19
CA ILE A 22 -4.47 -2.98 2.48
C ILE A 22 -4.64 -1.72 3.35
N THR A 23 -5.77 -1.60 4.07
CA THR A 23 -6.03 -0.44 4.94
C THR A 23 -5.11 -0.44 6.16
N SER A 24 -4.85 -1.60 6.79
CA SER A 24 -3.88 -1.73 7.88
C SER A 24 -2.46 -1.35 7.43
N ARG A 25 -1.97 -1.92 6.33
CA ARG A 25 -0.62 -1.63 5.81
C ARG A 25 -0.44 -0.16 5.42
N SER A 26 -1.46 0.46 4.83
CA SER A 26 -1.43 1.89 4.51
C SER A 26 -1.34 2.76 5.79
N SER A 27 -2.09 2.40 6.83
CA SER A 27 -2.02 3.09 8.12
C SER A 27 -0.66 2.91 8.82
N ASP A 28 -0.05 1.73 8.71
CA ASP A 28 1.27 1.46 9.29
C ASP A 28 2.37 2.26 8.60
N VAL A 29 2.35 2.33 7.26
CA VAL A 29 3.31 3.14 6.49
C VAL A 29 3.14 4.63 6.80
N ALA A 30 1.91 5.13 6.91
CA ALA A 30 1.65 6.52 7.28
C ALA A 30 2.19 6.85 8.68
N ASN A 31 2.00 5.97 9.66
CA ASN A 31 2.55 6.12 11.01
C ASN A 31 4.09 6.08 11.01
N GLN A 32 4.68 5.23 10.17
CA GLN A 32 6.13 5.12 10.04
C GLN A 32 6.74 6.40 9.42
N ILE A 33 6.13 6.93 8.35
CA ILE A 33 6.54 8.21 7.75
C ILE A 33 6.45 9.33 8.79
N LYS A 34 5.34 9.43 9.53
CA LYS A 34 5.17 10.44 10.59
C LYS A 34 6.24 10.35 11.67
N THR A 35 6.64 9.14 12.04
CA THR A 35 7.71 8.91 13.02
C THR A 35 9.06 9.39 12.48
N LEU A 36 9.38 9.04 11.24
CA LEU A 36 10.60 9.48 10.56
C LEU A 36 10.66 11.01 10.40
N GLU A 37 9.54 11.66 10.06
CA GLU A 37 9.44 13.12 9.99
C GLU A 37 9.69 13.78 11.35
N SER A 38 9.14 13.22 12.43
CA SER A 38 9.38 13.71 13.78
C SER A 38 10.85 13.57 14.17
N GLN A 39 11.49 12.44 13.84
CA GLN A 39 12.93 12.24 14.08
C GLN A 39 13.76 13.25 13.29
N LYS A 40 13.41 13.51 12.02
CA LYS A 40 14.08 14.53 11.20
C LYS A 40 14.03 15.91 11.85
N GLN A 41 12.86 16.33 12.33
CA GLN A 41 12.71 17.62 13.00
C GLN A 41 13.55 17.71 14.28
N GLN A 42 13.62 16.63 15.06
CA GLN A 42 14.45 16.57 16.26
C GLN A 42 15.94 16.67 15.92
N LEU A 43 16.40 16.03 14.85
CA LEU A 43 17.79 16.14 14.38
C LEU A 43 18.09 17.56 13.86
N GLN A 44 17.17 18.19 13.13
CA GLN A 44 17.31 19.58 12.69
C GLN A 44 17.42 20.55 13.88
N SER A 45 16.62 20.33 14.94
CA SER A 45 16.72 21.14 16.16
C SER A 45 18.07 20.97 16.88
N GLN A 46 18.59 19.73 16.93
CA GLN A 46 19.93 19.46 17.47
C GLN A 46 21.03 20.12 16.64
N GLN A 47 20.89 20.10 15.32
CA GLN A 47 21.82 20.79 14.41
C GLN A 47 21.86 22.29 14.73
N THR A 48 20.70 22.94 14.87
CA THR A 48 20.63 24.36 15.24
C THR A 48 21.23 24.64 16.61
N GLN A 49 21.02 23.78 17.60
CA GLN A 49 21.64 23.94 18.93
C GLN A 49 23.17 23.84 18.87
N ILE A 50 23.71 22.90 18.10
CA ILE A 50 25.15 22.74 17.91
C ILE A 50 25.72 23.95 17.16
N GLU A 51 25.03 24.44 16.13
CA GLU A 51 25.42 25.64 15.39
C GLU A 51 25.48 26.90 16.28
N GLN A 52 24.57 27.02 17.24
CA GLN A 52 24.51 28.15 18.18
C GLN A 52 25.42 27.98 19.42
N ASN A 53 25.96 26.78 19.65
CA ASN A 53 26.81 26.55 20.80
C ASN A 53 28.24 27.04 20.51
N GLU A 54 28.64 28.12 21.19
CA GLU A 54 29.97 28.73 21.09
C GLU A 54 31.02 28.08 22.00
N THR A 55 30.60 27.15 22.87
CA THR A 55 31.49 26.50 23.85
C THR A 55 32.13 25.20 23.33
N ILE A 56 31.65 24.67 22.20
CA ILE A 56 32.18 23.45 21.57
C ILE A 56 33.35 23.84 20.67
N GLN A 57 34.42 23.03 20.68
CA GLN A 57 35.52 23.20 19.73
C GLN A 57 35.03 23.02 18.28
N GLU A 58 35.52 23.85 17.37
CA GLU A 58 35.03 23.95 16.00
C GLU A 58 35.14 22.61 15.23
N GLU A 59 36.21 21.85 15.45
CA GLU A 59 36.42 20.54 14.81
C GLU A 59 35.42 19.48 15.30
N GLU A 60 35.06 19.51 16.59
CA GLU A 60 34.05 18.62 17.16
C GLU A 60 32.64 19.03 16.73
N LYS A 61 32.39 20.33 16.60
CA LYS A 61 31.15 20.90 16.06
C LYS A 61 30.94 20.46 14.61
N GLU A 62 31.93 20.58 13.74
CA GLU A 62 31.85 20.15 12.34
C GLU A 62 31.55 18.65 12.23
N LYS A 63 32.24 17.82 13.02
CA LYS A 63 32.03 16.37 13.02
C LYS A 63 30.61 15.98 13.44
N GLN A 64 30.06 16.62 14.47
CA GLN A 64 28.68 16.37 14.92
C GLN A 64 27.66 16.84 13.86
N LEU A 65 27.90 17.99 13.23
CA LEU A 65 27.09 18.52 12.13
C LEU A 65 27.07 17.59 10.91
N GLU A 66 28.23 17.04 10.53
CA GLU A 66 28.33 16.11 9.41
C GLU A 66 27.57 14.81 9.70
N GLN A 67 27.68 14.28 10.92
CA GLN A 67 26.91 13.11 11.34
C GLN A 67 25.40 13.36 11.30
N LEU A 68 24.95 14.52 11.80
CA LEU A 68 23.54 14.92 11.77
C LEU A 68 23.02 15.04 10.34
N LYS A 69 23.79 15.67 9.44
CA LYS A 69 23.43 15.76 8.01
C LYS A 69 23.29 14.38 7.37
N LYS A 70 24.19 13.46 7.69
CA LYS A 70 24.12 12.08 7.19
C LYS A 70 22.85 11.36 7.68
N GLN A 71 22.53 11.47 8.96
CA GLN A 71 21.32 10.87 9.54
C GLN A 71 20.03 11.45 8.92
N ILE A 72 19.98 12.76 8.71
CA ILE A 72 18.85 13.42 8.05
C ILE A 72 18.68 12.88 6.62
N SER A 73 19.78 12.78 5.86
CA SER A 73 19.74 12.26 4.48
C SER A 73 19.26 10.81 4.41
N GLU A 74 19.67 9.98 5.37
CA GLU A 74 19.23 8.58 5.45
C GLU A 74 17.73 8.46 5.76
N ILE A 75 17.22 9.31 6.67
CA ILE A 75 15.79 9.39 6.97
C ILE A 75 14.99 9.85 5.75
N GLU A 76 15.49 10.82 4.98
CA GLU A 76 14.84 11.29 3.75
C GLU A 76 14.76 10.20 2.68
N ALA A 77 15.82 9.41 2.52
CA ALA A 77 15.82 8.25 1.64
C ALA A 77 14.81 7.19 2.07
N GLN A 78 14.69 6.92 3.38
CA GLN A 78 13.70 5.98 3.93
C GLN A 78 12.26 6.46 3.69
N ILE A 79 11.99 7.76 3.89
CA ILE A 79 10.68 8.34 3.61
C ILE A 79 10.33 8.18 2.12
N GLN A 80 11.26 8.50 1.21
CA GLN A 80 11.02 8.32 -0.23
C GLN A 80 10.76 6.85 -0.59
N ALA A 81 11.51 5.92 -0.02
CA ALA A 81 11.29 4.49 -0.26
C ALA A 81 9.90 4.04 0.18
N LEU A 82 9.45 4.47 1.36
CA LEU A 82 8.11 4.18 1.87
C LEU A 82 7.00 4.80 1.01
N GLN A 83 7.19 6.03 0.53
CA GLN A 83 6.25 6.70 -0.38
C GLN A 83 6.14 5.98 -1.73
N ASN A 84 7.25 5.47 -2.26
CA ASN A 84 7.26 4.70 -3.51
C ASN A 84 6.55 3.35 -3.33
N GLN A 85 6.73 2.67 -2.19
CA GLN A 85 6.01 1.43 -1.88
C GLN A 85 4.49 1.62 -1.83
N THR A 86 4.00 2.75 -1.30
CA THR A 86 2.57 3.07 -1.34
C THR A 86 2.06 3.30 -2.77
N SER A 87 2.90 3.85 -3.66
CA SER A 87 2.52 4.17 -5.04
C SER A 87 2.46 2.93 -5.95
N GLU A 88 3.35 1.95 -5.75
CA GLU A 88 3.34 0.69 -6.51
C GLU A 88 2.16 -0.21 -6.17
N THR A 89 1.63 -0.10 -4.94
CA THR A 89 0.47 -0.88 -4.48
C THR A 89 -0.87 -0.39 -5.09
N SER A 90 -0.88 0.80 -5.69
CA SER A 90 -2.06 1.45 -6.26
C SER A 90 -2.28 1.21 -7.75
N ASN A 91 -1.64 0.23 -8.40
CA ASN A 91 -1.92 -0.13 -9.78
C ASN A 91 -3.10 -1.14 -9.85
N PRO A 92 -4.37 -0.70 -9.99
CA PRO A 92 -5.54 -1.58 -9.83
C PRO A 92 -5.91 -2.24 -11.17
N ASN A 93 -5.23 -1.85 -12.25
CA ASN A 93 -5.68 -2.05 -13.61
C ASN A 93 -5.69 -3.54 -14.01
N SER A 94 -4.72 -4.31 -13.50
CA SER A 94 -4.62 -5.74 -13.79
C SER A 94 -5.74 -6.54 -13.14
N ASN A 95 -6.15 -6.21 -11.91
CA ASN A 95 -7.21 -6.94 -11.21
C ASN A 95 -8.62 -6.55 -11.68
N ALA A 96 -8.83 -5.29 -12.06
CA ALA A 96 -10.11 -4.84 -12.61
C ALA A 96 -10.36 -5.45 -14.00
N GLN A 97 -9.31 -5.55 -14.83
CA GLN A 97 -9.39 -6.15 -16.16
C GLN A 97 -9.66 -7.66 -16.09
N ILE A 98 -8.97 -8.40 -15.21
CA ILE A 98 -9.24 -9.83 -15.00
C ILE A 98 -10.68 -10.09 -14.51
N GLN A 99 -11.25 -9.20 -13.70
CA GLN A 99 -12.64 -9.32 -13.25
C GLN A 99 -13.65 -9.06 -14.38
N GLN A 100 -13.41 -8.04 -15.20
CA GLN A 100 -14.23 -7.77 -16.39
C GLN A 100 -14.18 -8.93 -17.40
N ASP A 101 -12.99 -9.46 -17.66
CA ASP A 101 -12.78 -10.56 -18.60
C ASP A 101 -13.52 -11.83 -18.13
N ASN A 102 -13.46 -12.16 -16.83
CA ASN A 102 -14.17 -13.31 -16.27
C ASN A 102 -15.71 -13.17 -16.33
N VAL A 103 -16.24 -11.96 -16.10
CA VAL A 103 -17.69 -11.70 -16.23
C VAL A 103 -18.13 -11.80 -17.70
N TYR A 104 -17.34 -11.25 -18.62
CA TYR A 104 -17.60 -11.30 -20.05
C TYR A 104 -17.64 -12.75 -20.57
N ILE A 105 -16.60 -13.55 -20.25
CA ILE A 105 -16.51 -14.97 -20.65
C ILE A 105 -17.69 -15.77 -20.11
N SER A 106 -18.08 -15.54 -18.86
CA SER A 106 -19.20 -16.25 -18.23
C SER A 106 -20.53 -15.96 -18.91
N ASN A 107 -20.78 -14.71 -19.30
CA ASN A 107 -21.99 -14.29 -19.99
C ASN A 107 -22.05 -14.84 -21.43
N GLU A 108 -20.91 -14.86 -22.12
CA GLU A 108 -20.79 -15.44 -23.46
C GLU A 108 -21.02 -16.95 -23.43
N ALA A 109 -20.38 -17.66 -22.50
CA ALA A 109 -20.57 -19.10 -22.30
C ALA A 109 -22.03 -19.46 -21.96
N TYR A 110 -22.69 -18.68 -21.11
CA TYR A 110 -24.11 -18.87 -20.80
C TYR A 110 -25.01 -18.66 -22.02
N SER A 111 -24.71 -17.67 -22.85
CA SER A 111 -25.46 -17.39 -24.08
C SER A 111 -25.28 -18.51 -25.12
N LEU A 112 -24.07 -19.05 -25.26
CA LEU A 112 -23.78 -20.20 -26.11
C LEU A 112 -24.45 -21.50 -25.60
N PHE A 113 -24.49 -21.70 -24.29
CA PHE A 113 -25.22 -22.82 -23.67
C PHE A 113 -26.74 -22.71 -23.90
N LYS A 114 -27.31 -21.52 -23.68
CA LYS A 114 -28.73 -21.29 -23.92
C LYS A 114 -29.10 -21.50 -25.40
N THR A 115 -28.28 -21.01 -26.32
CA THR A 115 -28.54 -21.15 -27.77
C THR A 115 -28.35 -22.58 -28.27
N SER A 116 -27.43 -23.35 -27.70
CA SER A 116 -27.25 -24.77 -28.03
C SER A 116 -28.38 -25.65 -27.49
N THR A 117 -28.93 -25.34 -26.31
CA THR A 117 -30.12 -26.06 -25.77
C THR A 117 -31.42 -25.72 -26.48
N THR A 118 -31.52 -24.56 -27.17
CA THR A 118 -32.68 -24.20 -28.01
C THR A 118 -32.65 -24.77 -29.43
N LYS A 119 -31.60 -25.49 -29.83
CA LYS A 119 -31.47 -26.13 -31.16
C LYS A 119 -31.66 -27.65 -31.14
N LEU A 120 -32.17 -28.21 -30.04
CA LEU A 120 -32.72 -29.58 -30.01
C LEU A 120 -34.24 -29.52 -30.15
N ASP A 121 -34.70 -29.26 -31.38
CA ASP A 121 -35.95 -29.74 -31.97
C ASP A 121 -35.83 -29.66 -33.50
#